data_AF-A0A2T0QGS5-F1
#
_entry.id   AF-A0A2T0QGS5-F1
#
_cell.length_a   1.000
_cell.length_b   1.000
_cell.length_c   1.000
_cell.angle_alpha   90.00
_cell.angle_beta   90.00
_cell.angle_gamma   90.00
#
_symmetry.space_group_name_H-M   'P 1'
#
loop_
_entity.id
_entity.type
_entity.pdbx_description
1 polymer ?
#
loop_
_entity_poly.entity_id
_entity_poly.type
_entity_poly.pdbx_seq_one_letter_code
_entity_poly.pdbx_strand_id
1 'polypeptide(L)'
;MANSKSEEDASAFPLDHIVEIGLDKLKFCIRSEHVDDALAEFLQGQFEQLRNKPDVHSLTLWRQAFQRRLSVPVRGERIVIECQPNKATYPWAATVEFNPNPYLRKGDGAIHSLVKFFRFLFGHDARRLLSRAVVTTLHVNIDYDINPLEGTLVTAKAKRGGAKVLYNFDGHGVLGTLYVGVLGSDRRLCVYDKAAEVLHRELGPHANRILAALASDKWDIEVGKLREKLEARDRWRLEVRCEPKDAVPISQIGSFASCFEGIRLLHLPPDGRLLNTSLGRLFIANARNDGIAVALQALDELDRRRFNRVINRLNDVEWFNSDLLRDCIRRVIDKLAPLFAPPMRRLDVSVVSANEPVKQRLMPQAPAKKKIGILRSSLKRPRRFG
;
A
#
# COMPACT_ATOMS: atom_id res chain seq x y z
N MET A 1 48.63 -24.48 -3.92
CA MET A 1 47.67 -24.78 -5.00
C MET A 1 46.29 -24.43 -4.48
N ALA A 2 45.64 -23.49 -5.14
CA ALA A 2 44.49 -22.76 -4.63
C ALA A 2 43.19 -23.57 -4.73
N ASN A 3 42.41 -23.53 -3.66
CA ASN A 3 41.03 -23.98 -3.59
C ASN A 3 40.18 -23.24 -4.63
N SER A 4 39.65 -23.98 -5.60
CA SER A 4 38.51 -23.55 -6.42
C SER A 4 37.29 -23.49 -5.51
N LYS A 5 36.96 -22.30 -5.01
CA LYS A 5 35.59 -22.02 -4.57
C LYS A 5 34.71 -22.16 -5.79
N SER A 6 33.85 -23.17 -5.77
CA SER A 6 32.67 -23.23 -6.62
C SER A 6 31.94 -21.89 -6.51
N GLU A 7 31.87 -21.14 -7.61
CA GLU A 7 30.91 -20.06 -7.77
C GLU A 7 29.54 -20.66 -7.45
N GLU A 8 28.93 -20.22 -6.36
CA GLU A 8 27.54 -20.52 -6.06
C GLU A 8 26.73 -20.06 -7.29
N ASP A 9 26.01 -20.99 -7.92
CA ASP A 9 25.03 -20.71 -8.96
C ASP A 9 24.03 -19.67 -8.40
N ALA A 10 24.33 -18.39 -8.61
CA ALA A 10 23.43 -17.31 -8.31
C ALA A 10 22.22 -17.49 -9.24
N SER A 11 21.11 -17.96 -8.67
CA SER A 11 19.87 -18.20 -9.40
C SER A 11 19.56 -17.03 -10.32
N ALA A 12 19.27 -17.25 -11.60
CA ALA A 12 18.91 -16.17 -12.51
C ALA A 12 17.46 -15.68 -12.32
N PHE A 13 16.70 -16.28 -11.38
CA PHE A 13 15.27 -16.02 -11.22
C PHE A 13 15.03 -14.81 -10.29
N PRO A 14 14.36 -13.74 -10.75
CA PRO A 14 14.20 -12.52 -9.94
C PRO A 14 13.47 -12.69 -8.61
N LEU A 15 12.72 -13.78 -8.40
CA LEU A 15 12.11 -14.08 -7.10
C LEU A 15 13.14 -14.40 -6.00
N ASP A 16 14.28 -14.97 -6.36
CA ASP A 16 15.36 -15.30 -5.42
C ASP A 16 16.17 -14.06 -5.01
N HIS A 17 15.97 -12.96 -5.74
CA HIS A 17 16.64 -11.67 -5.57
C HIS A 17 15.77 -10.63 -4.86
N ILE A 18 14.64 -11.03 -4.28
CA ILE A 18 13.79 -10.13 -3.50
C ILE A 18 14.48 -9.79 -2.17
N VAL A 19 14.89 -8.53 -2.03
CA VAL A 19 15.53 -8.00 -0.83
C VAL A 19 14.50 -7.53 0.19
N GLU A 20 13.43 -6.87 -0.27
CA GLU A 20 12.41 -6.31 0.61
C GLU A 20 11.03 -6.27 -0.05
N ILE A 21 10.00 -6.58 0.74
CA ILE A 21 8.59 -6.36 0.37
C ILE A 21 7.99 -5.41 1.41
N GLY A 22 7.35 -4.34 0.94
CA GLY A 22 6.86 -3.29 1.80
C GLY A 22 5.61 -2.56 1.29
N LEU A 23 5.09 -1.69 2.16
CA LEU A 23 4.13 -0.65 1.82
C LEU A 23 4.82 0.69 1.96
N ASP A 24 5.09 1.36 0.85
CA ASP A 24 5.77 2.66 0.83
C ASP A 24 4.82 3.81 1.24
N LYS A 25 3.52 3.62 1.02
CA LYS A 25 2.47 4.57 1.43
C LYS A 25 1.18 3.86 1.77
N LEU A 26 0.57 4.24 2.90
CA LEU A 26 -0.79 3.89 3.27
C LEU A 26 -1.54 5.17 3.64
N LYS A 27 -2.66 5.43 2.95
CA LYS A 27 -3.62 6.48 3.31
C LYS A 27 -4.97 5.87 3.59
N PHE A 28 -5.44 6.03 4.82
CA PHE A 28 -6.77 5.63 5.23
C PHE A 28 -7.60 6.81 5.73
N CYS A 29 -8.91 6.68 5.61
CA CYS A 29 -9.89 7.69 5.95
C CYS A 29 -10.96 7.13 6.88
N ILE A 30 -11.49 7.99 7.75
CA ILE A 30 -12.68 7.74 8.55
C ILE A 30 -13.83 8.55 7.94
N ARG A 31 -14.93 7.88 7.60
CA ARG A 31 -16.12 8.53 7.02
C ARG A 31 -16.80 9.42 8.04
N SER A 32 -17.29 10.58 7.60
CA SER A 32 -18.01 11.52 8.47
C SER A 32 -19.27 10.89 9.08
N GLU A 33 -19.97 10.01 8.36
CA GLU A 33 -21.15 9.28 8.85
C GLU A 33 -20.86 8.30 10.00
N HIS A 34 -19.58 7.98 10.27
CA HIS A 34 -19.16 7.12 11.38
C HIS A 34 -18.79 7.90 12.64
N VAL A 35 -18.91 9.24 12.61
CA VAL A 35 -18.48 10.15 13.66
C VAL A 35 -19.69 11.00 14.07
N ASP A 36 -20.09 10.91 15.34
CA ASP A 36 -21.11 11.79 15.92
C ASP A 36 -20.48 13.12 16.37
N ASP A 37 -21.32 14.09 16.76
CA ASP A 37 -20.87 15.43 17.15
C ASP A 37 -19.89 15.41 18.35
N ALA A 38 -20.10 14.51 19.31
CA ALA A 38 -19.23 14.38 20.47
C ALA A 38 -17.83 13.86 20.09
N LEU A 39 -17.76 12.83 19.24
CA LEU A 39 -16.49 12.33 18.72
C LEU A 39 -15.84 13.33 17.77
N ALA A 40 -16.64 14.09 17.03
CA ALA A 40 -16.16 15.16 16.18
C ALA A 40 -15.46 16.24 17.01
N GLU A 41 -16.09 16.75 18.07
CA GLU A 41 -15.48 17.73 18.99
C GLU A 41 -14.22 17.16 19.65
N PHE A 42 -14.26 15.89 20.07
CA PHE A 42 -13.08 15.22 20.63
C PHE A 42 -11.91 15.20 19.63
N LEU A 43 -12.15 14.77 18.38
CA LEU A 43 -11.13 14.70 17.34
C LEU A 43 -10.51 16.07 17.05
N GLN A 44 -11.35 17.10 16.96
CA GLN A 44 -10.91 18.47 16.77
C GLN A 44 -10.07 18.95 17.96
N GLY A 45 -10.46 18.61 19.19
CA GLY A 45 -9.67 18.87 20.40
C GLY A 45 -8.29 18.19 20.36
N GLN A 46 -8.22 16.91 20.01
CA GLN A 46 -6.95 16.17 19.88
C GLN A 46 -6.06 16.76 18.78
N PHE A 47 -6.65 17.20 17.67
CA PHE A 47 -5.94 17.83 16.57
C PHE A 47 -5.30 19.17 17.00
N GLU A 48 -6.03 20.05 17.69
CA GLU A 48 -5.47 21.31 18.20
C GLU A 48 -4.41 21.05 19.29
N GLN A 49 -4.58 20.03 20.12
CA GLN A 49 -3.54 19.62 21.07
C GLN A 49 -2.25 19.21 20.35
N LEU A 50 -2.32 18.48 19.24
CA LEU A 50 -1.15 18.11 18.44
C LEU A 50 -0.51 19.31 17.77
N ARG A 51 -1.32 20.23 17.23
CA ARG A 51 -0.85 21.45 16.56
C ARG A 51 0.08 22.28 17.43
N ASN A 52 -0.13 22.28 18.74
CA ASN A 52 0.65 23.06 19.70
C ASN A 52 1.89 22.32 20.24
N LYS A 53 2.16 21.09 19.81
CA LYS A 53 3.34 20.34 20.27
C LYS A 53 4.61 20.77 19.54
N PRO A 54 5.76 20.75 20.25
CA PRO A 54 7.06 20.90 19.59
C PRO A 54 7.22 19.80 18.53
N ASP A 55 7.93 20.14 17.45
CA ASP A 55 8.20 19.28 16.29
C ASP A 55 7.00 18.90 15.42
N VAL A 56 5.78 19.35 15.70
CA VAL A 56 4.64 19.20 14.77
C VAL A 56 4.66 20.34 13.75
N HIS A 57 4.51 20.01 12.46
CA HIS A 57 4.50 21.01 11.39
C HIS A 57 3.13 21.10 10.74
N SER A 58 2.62 22.33 10.58
CA SER A 58 1.46 22.59 9.73
C SER A 58 1.86 22.45 8.26
N LEU A 59 1.12 21.64 7.52
CA LEU A 59 1.25 21.50 6.06
C LEU A 59 0.17 22.29 5.31
N THR A 60 -0.58 23.14 6.02
CA THR A 60 -1.67 23.93 5.43
C THR A 60 -1.08 25.04 4.55
N LEU A 61 -1.21 24.91 3.23
CA LEU A 61 -0.74 25.93 2.28
C LEU A 61 -1.64 27.18 2.30
N TRP A 62 -1.05 28.35 2.08
CA TRP A 62 -1.68 29.68 2.20
C TRP A 62 -2.92 29.90 1.29
N ARG A 63 -3.14 29.04 0.28
CA ARG A 63 -4.33 29.04 -0.62
C ARG A 63 -5.31 27.88 -0.38
N GLN A 64 -5.07 27.06 0.65
CA GLN A 64 -5.86 25.87 1.01
C GLN A 64 -6.28 25.92 2.49
N ALA A 65 -6.78 27.08 2.96
CA ALA A 65 -7.20 27.31 4.34
C ALA A 65 -8.21 26.29 4.90
N PHE A 66 -8.86 25.52 4.02
CA PHE A 66 -9.84 24.48 4.35
C PHE A 66 -9.23 23.08 4.57
N GLN A 67 -7.91 22.89 4.40
CA GLN A 67 -7.21 21.63 4.62
C GLN A 67 -6.29 21.73 5.84
N ARG A 68 -6.84 21.46 7.03
CA ARG A 68 -6.10 21.43 8.29
C ARG A 68 -5.24 20.18 8.35
N ARG A 69 -4.00 20.27 7.85
CA ARG A 69 -3.05 19.15 7.78
C ARG A 69 -1.87 19.34 8.72
N LEU A 70 -1.53 18.32 9.48
CA LEU A 70 -0.36 18.28 10.36
C LEU A 70 0.57 17.14 9.97
N SER A 71 1.88 17.37 10.04
CA SER A 71 2.91 16.35 10.02
C SER A 71 3.38 16.10 11.46
N VAL A 72 3.03 14.94 12.00
CA VAL A 72 3.23 14.58 13.41
C VAL A 72 4.34 13.53 13.53
N PRO A 73 5.36 13.74 14.39
CA PRO A 73 6.37 12.73 14.64
C PRO A 73 5.81 11.60 15.53
N VAL A 74 5.97 10.36 15.09
CA VAL A 74 5.64 9.15 15.85
C VAL A 74 6.81 8.18 15.72
N ARG A 75 7.55 7.96 16.82
CA ARG A 75 8.76 7.08 16.86
C ARG A 75 9.82 7.39 15.78
N GLY A 76 10.09 8.68 15.58
CA GLY A 76 11.09 9.16 14.63
C GLY A 76 10.63 9.22 13.18
N GLU A 77 9.41 8.77 12.89
CA GLU A 77 8.80 8.85 11.56
C GLU A 77 7.71 9.92 11.53
N ARG A 78 7.36 10.42 10.34
CA ARG A 78 6.29 11.41 10.17
C ARG A 78 4.99 10.75 9.69
N ILE A 79 3.90 11.07 10.37
CA ILE A 79 2.53 10.73 9.96
C ILE A 79 1.83 12.03 9.61
N VAL A 80 1.20 12.07 8.44
CA VAL A 80 0.36 13.20 8.04
C VAL A 80 -1.08 12.90 8.44
N ILE A 81 -1.68 13.82 9.19
CA ILE A 81 -3.09 13.74 9.58
C ILE A 81 -3.86 14.96 9.07
N GLU A 82 -5.11 14.74 8.69
CA GLU A 82 -6.10 15.77 8.38
C GLU A 82 -7.35 15.48 9.21
N CYS A 83 -7.90 16.48 9.89
CA CYS A 83 -9.11 16.34 10.70
C CYS A 83 -10.14 17.37 10.25
N GLN A 84 -11.40 16.93 10.11
CA GLN A 84 -12.58 17.76 9.80
C GLN A 84 -12.31 18.89 8.82
N PRO A 85 -11.94 18.55 7.58
CA PRO A 85 -11.73 19.56 6.57
C PRO A 85 -13.03 20.35 6.37
N ASN A 86 -12.91 21.66 6.39
CA ASN A 86 -14.04 22.58 6.32
C ASN A 86 -14.53 22.69 4.86
N LYS A 87 -15.03 21.59 4.32
CA LYS A 87 -15.54 21.46 2.95
C LYS A 87 -16.83 20.66 2.98
N ALA A 88 -17.94 21.31 2.63
CA ALA A 88 -19.29 20.71 2.66
C ALA A 88 -19.41 19.40 1.86
N THR A 89 -18.56 19.21 0.85
CA THR A 89 -18.57 18.02 -0.02
C THR A 89 -17.51 16.97 0.35
N TYR A 90 -16.72 17.18 1.41
CA TYR A 90 -15.65 16.26 1.76
C TYR A 90 -16.15 15.16 2.70
N PRO A 91 -16.10 13.88 2.30
CA PRO A 91 -16.81 12.81 3.00
C PRO A 91 -16.03 12.21 4.20
N TRP A 92 -14.86 12.77 4.54
CA TRP A 92 -13.98 12.23 5.58
C TRP A 92 -13.94 13.13 6.81
N ALA A 93 -14.19 12.54 7.99
CA ALA A 93 -13.95 13.19 9.27
C ALA A 93 -12.45 13.24 9.62
N ALA A 94 -11.68 12.25 9.18
CA ALA A 94 -10.24 12.22 9.35
C ALA A 94 -9.55 11.49 8.20
N THR A 95 -8.35 11.94 7.84
CA THR A 95 -7.44 11.19 6.96
C THR A 95 -6.07 11.04 7.62
N VAL A 96 -5.44 9.89 7.41
CA VAL A 96 -4.12 9.56 7.93
C VAL A 96 -3.29 8.99 6.78
N GLU A 97 -2.09 9.53 6.57
CA GLU A 97 -1.14 9.12 5.54
C GLU A 97 0.24 8.92 6.17
N PHE A 98 0.85 7.75 5.93
CA PHE A 98 2.21 7.46 6.39
C PHE A 98 2.87 6.34 5.57
N ASN A 99 4.17 6.14 5.77
CA ASN A 99 4.92 4.98 5.28
C ASN A 99 4.98 3.90 6.38
N PRO A 100 4.36 2.73 6.20
CA PRO A 100 4.46 1.62 7.15
C PRO A 100 5.86 0.99 7.32
N ASN A 101 6.70 0.99 6.29
CA ASN A 101 7.96 0.22 6.26
C ASN A 101 8.88 0.49 7.47
N PRO A 102 9.15 1.73 7.89
CA PRO A 102 10.01 1.97 9.05
C PRO A 102 9.47 1.37 10.36
N TYR A 103 8.15 1.32 10.54
CA TYR A 103 7.54 0.70 11.72
C TYR A 103 7.64 -0.82 11.68
N LEU A 104 7.44 -1.41 10.49
CA LEU A 104 7.57 -2.85 10.28
C LEU A 104 9.00 -3.33 10.50
N ARG A 105 10.00 -2.57 10.05
CA ARG A 105 11.43 -2.88 10.26
C ARG A 105 11.83 -2.76 11.73
N LYS A 106 11.29 -1.77 12.46
CA LYS A 106 11.54 -1.59 13.90
C LYS A 106 10.76 -2.58 14.79
N GLY A 107 9.81 -3.33 14.23
CA GLY A 107 9.07 -4.40 14.92
C GLY A 107 7.96 -3.92 15.87
N ASP A 108 7.51 -4.82 16.73
CA ASP A 108 6.28 -4.67 17.53
C ASP A 108 6.23 -3.43 18.42
N GLY A 109 7.38 -2.98 18.96
CA GLY A 109 7.45 -1.78 19.78
C GLY A 109 7.07 -0.50 19.01
N ALA A 110 7.42 -0.42 17.72
CA ALA A 110 7.06 0.68 16.85
C ALA A 110 5.57 0.59 16.46
N ILE A 111 5.07 -0.61 16.15
CA ILE A 111 3.64 -0.86 15.88
C ILE A 111 2.78 -0.51 17.10
N HIS A 112 3.20 -0.89 18.31
CA HIS A 112 2.51 -0.53 19.54
C HIS A 112 2.46 0.99 19.77
N SER A 113 3.48 1.72 19.32
CA SER A 113 3.49 3.18 19.39
C SER A 113 2.50 3.81 18.40
N LEU A 114 2.31 3.21 17.22
CA LEU A 114 1.22 3.58 16.31
C LEU A 114 -0.16 3.33 16.97
N VAL A 115 -0.35 2.18 17.61
CA VAL A 115 -1.60 1.88 18.35
C VAL A 115 -1.87 2.94 19.42
N LYS A 116 -0.85 3.33 20.20
CA LYS A 116 -0.97 4.40 21.20
C LYS A 116 -1.31 5.74 20.58
N PHE A 117 -0.66 6.11 19.47
CA PHE A 117 -0.96 7.33 18.74
C PHE A 117 -2.41 7.38 18.24
N PHE A 118 -2.90 6.31 17.64
CA PHE A 118 -4.29 6.29 17.17
C PHE A 118 -5.32 6.21 18.30
N ARG A 119 -4.99 5.57 19.42
CA ARG A 119 -5.83 5.63 20.64
C ARG A 119 -5.90 7.04 21.21
N PHE A 120 -4.81 7.79 21.17
CA PHE A 120 -4.84 9.21 21.52
C PHE A 120 -5.73 9.99 20.57
N LEU A 121 -5.53 9.82 19.25
CA LEU A 121 -6.26 10.58 18.24
C LEU A 121 -7.77 10.29 18.23
N PHE A 122 -8.16 9.02 18.28
CA PHE A 122 -9.55 8.59 18.13
C PHE A 122 -10.23 8.18 19.45
N GLY A 123 -9.54 8.32 20.58
CA GLY A 123 -10.07 8.02 21.91
C GLY A 123 -10.33 6.53 22.16
N HIS A 124 -11.25 6.24 23.08
CA HIS A 124 -11.61 4.87 23.47
C HIS A 124 -12.18 4.04 22.30
N ASP A 125 -12.81 4.70 21.33
CA ASP A 125 -13.42 4.07 20.15
C ASP A 125 -12.45 3.82 18.99
N ALA A 126 -11.16 4.12 19.14
CA ALA A 126 -10.16 4.01 18.09
C ALA A 126 -10.21 2.68 17.33
N ARG A 127 -10.30 1.54 18.05
CA ARG A 127 -10.37 0.21 17.40
C ARG A 127 -11.62 0.04 16.54
N ARG A 128 -12.78 0.51 17.02
CA ARG A 128 -14.05 0.44 16.29
C ARG A 128 -13.96 1.27 15.01
N LEU A 129 -13.45 2.49 15.11
CA LEU A 129 -13.32 3.41 13.97
C LEU A 129 -12.30 2.89 12.94
N LEU A 130 -11.12 2.47 13.40
CA LEU A 130 -10.07 1.93 12.54
C LEU A 130 -10.48 0.64 11.83
N SER A 131 -11.27 -0.23 12.47
CA SER A 131 -11.81 -1.43 11.82
C SER A 131 -12.79 -1.11 10.67
N ARG A 132 -13.33 0.10 10.64
CA ARG A 132 -14.21 0.63 9.58
C ARG A 132 -13.51 1.63 8.67
N ALA A 133 -12.19 1.80 8.83
CA ALA A 133 -11.43 2.70 7.99
C ALA A 133 -11.45 2.21 6.54
N VAL A 134 -11.51 3.17 5.63
CA VAL A 134 -11.42 2.93 4.19
C VAL A 134 -10.08 3.44 3.67
N VAL A 135 -9.46 2.69 2.78
CA VAL A 135 -8.17 3.02 2.17
C VAL A 135 -8.41 3.74 0.85
N THR A 136 -7.76 4.89 0.70
CA THR A 136 -7.80 5.72 -0.52
C THR A 136 -6.47 5.74 -1.26
N THR A 137 -5.38 5.35 -0.59
CA THR A 137 -4.07 5.18 -1.24
C THR A 137 -3.31 4.02 -0.60
N LEU A 138 -2.74 3.16 -1.43
CA LEU A 138 -1.81 2.10 -1.03
C LEU A 138 -0.71 2.00 -2.08
N HIS A 139 0.53 2.22 -1.68
CA HIS A 139 1.68 1.93 -2.53
C HIS A 139 2.40 0.72 -1.97
N VAL A 140 2.54 -0.32 -2.79
CA VAL A 140 3.28 -1.54 -2.47
C VAL A 140 4.62 -1.47 -3.18
N ASN A 141 5.70 -1.86 -2.52
CA ASN A 141 7.01 -1.93 -3.14
C ASN A 141 7.65 -3.32 -2.95
N ILE A 142 8.35 -3.78 -3.97
CA ILE A 142 9.21 -4.95 -3.95
C ILE A 142 10.57 -4.50 -4.45
N ASP A 143 11.58 -4.66 -3.61
CA ASP A 143 12.96 -4.28 -3.92
C ASP A 143 13.75 -5.53 -4.29
N TYR A 144 14.51 -5.45 -5.38
CA TYR A 144 15.38 -6.49 -5.93
C TYR A 144 16.83 -6.00 -5.91
N ASP A 145 17.79 -6.90 -5.71
CA ASP A 145 19.23 -6.60 -5.86
C ASP A 145 19.77 -6.82 -7.29
N ILE A 146 18.91 -7.27 -8.21
CA ILE A 146 19.17 -7.30 -9.66
C ILE A 146 18.18 -6.42 -10.41
N ASN A 147 18.42 -6.17 -11.70
CA ASN A 147 17.42 -5.56 -12.60
C ASN A 147 16.36 -6.58 -13.03
N PRO A 148 15.13 -6.57 -12.49
CA PRO A 148 14.12 -7.57 -12.84
C PRO A 148 13.61 -7.41 -14.29
N LEU A 149 13.84 -6.25 -14.92
CA LEU A 149 13.41 -6.00 -16.30
C LEU A 149 14.42 -6.45 -17.35
N GLU A 150 15.61 -6.89 -16.93
CA GLU A 150 16.57 -7.46 -17.85
C GLU A 150 15.93 -8.62 -18.61
N GLY A 151 16.11 -8.65 -19.94
CA GLY A 151 15.46 -9.65 -20.79
C GLY A 151 13.93 -9.59 -20.85
N THR A 152 13.25 -8.58 -20.30
CA THR A 152 11.77 -8.59 -20.25
C THR A 152 11.15 -7.75 -21.39
N LEU A 153 10.13 -8.30 -22.06
CA LEU A 153 9.18 -7.55 -22.89
C LEU A 153 7.87 -7.33 -22.13
N VAL A 154 7.23 -6.18 -22.33
CA VAL A 154 5.99 -5.83 -21.62
C VAL A 154 4.82 -5.89 -22.59
N THR A 155 3.77 -6.65 -22.25
CA THR A 155 2.48 -6.60 -22.96
C THR A 155 1.32 -6.37 -21.99
N ALA A 156 0.67 -5.22 -22.10
CA ALA A 156 -0.49 -4.90 -21.27
C ALA A 156 -1.78 -5.19 -22.07
N LYS A 157 -2.41 -6.34 -21.83
CA LYS A 157 -3.68 -6.66 -22.50
C LYS A 157 -4.78 -5.76 -21.96
N ALA A 158 -5.55 -5.13 -22.86
CA ALA A 158 -6.73 -4.32 -22.55
C ALA A 158 -6.50 -3.06 -21.68
N LYS A 159 -5.28 -2.52 -21.60
CA LYS A 159 -4.99 -1.24 -20.92
C LYS A 159 -4.70 -0.14 -21.94
N ARG A 160 -5.34 1.03 -21.79
CA ARG A 160 -4.99 2.25 -22.54
C ARG A 160 -3.89 2.98 -21.75
N GLY A 161 -2.76 3.30 -22.40
CA GLY A 161 -1.58 3.92 -21.78
C GLY A 161 -0.34 3.05 -21.99
N GLY A 162 0.60 3.55 -22.78
CA GLY A 162 1.79 2.81 -23.19
C GLY A 162 2.75 2.54 -22.04
N ALA A 163 3.38 1.37 -22.07
CA ALA A 163 4.57 1.09 -21.30
C ALA A 163 5.70 1.99 -21.83
N LYS A 164 6.15 2.97 -21.05
CA LYS A 164 7.36 3.73 -21.41
C LYS A 164 8.55 3.08 -20.73
N VAL A 165 9.49 2.55 -21.52
CA VAL A 165 10.79 2.05 -21.06
C VAL A 165 11.83 3.11 -21.39
N LEU A 166 12.47 3.69 -20.38
CA LEU A 166 13.53 4.70 -20.58
C LEU A 166 14.90 4.02 -20.55
N TYR A 167 15.67 4.14 -21.64
CA TYR A 167 17.04 3.61 -21.79
C TYR A 167 18.11 4.55 -21.22
N ASN A 168 19.18 3.96 -20.64
CA ASN A 168 20.41 4.71 -20.37
C ASN A 168 21.13 4.99 -21.69
N PHE A 169 21.56 6.23 -21.91
CA PHE A 169 22.18 6.71 -23.15
C PHE A 169 23.71 6.72 -23.09
N ASP A 170 24.31 6.35 -21.96
CA ASP A 170 25.77 6.41 -21.73
C ASP A 170 26.57 5.21 -22.30
N GLY A 171 25.95 4.36 -23.11
CA GLY A 171 26.64 3.31 -23.85
C GLY A 171 27.01 2.05 -23.05
N HIS A 172 26.69 1.99 -21.75
CA HIS A 172 26.84 0.77 -20.94
C HIS A 172 25.63 -0.16 -20.98
N GLY A 173 24.52 0.28 -21.60
CA GLY A 173 23.41 -0.60 -21.95
C GLY A 173 22.73 -1.24 -20.74
N VAL A 174 22.02 -0.45 -19.94
CA VAL A 174 20.59 -0.61 -19.57
C VAL A 174 20.29 0.35 -18.41
N LEU A 175 19.37 1.29 -18.64
CA LEU A 175 18.34 1.59 -17.64
C LEU A 175 17.04 1.24 -18.36
N GLY A 176 16.02 0.78 -17.68
CA GLY A 176 14.76 0.49 -18.32
C GLY A 176 13.68 0.83 -17.33
N THR A 177 13.50 2.10 -16.98
CA THR A 177 12.39 2.40 -16.06
C THR A 177 11.08 2.08 -16.78
N LEU A 178 10.29 1.15 -16.26
CA LEU A 178 8.99 0.77 -16.79
C LEU A 178 7.90 1.56 -16.07
N TYR A 179 7.02 2.22 -16.82
CA TYR A 179 5.75 2.74 -16.32
C TYR A 179 4.58 2.09 -17.04
N VAL A 180 3.68 1.41 -16.32
CA VAL A 180 2.41 0.90 -16.88
C VAL A 180 1.23 1.60 -16.21
N GLY A 181 0.34 2.17 -17.02
CA GLY A 181 -0.80 2.98 -16.57
C GLY A 181 -0.58 4.49 -16.78
N VAL A 182 -1.67 5.25 -16.78
CA VAL A 182 -1.65 6.71 -17.02
C VAL A 182 -1.43 7.47 -15.70
N LEU A 183 -0.79 8.64 -15.76
CA LEU A 183 -0.71 9.56 -14.62
C LEU A 183 -2.12 9.91 -14.11
N GLY A 184 -2.35 9.77 -12.80
CA GLY A 184 -3.66 10.00 -12.19
C GLY A 184 -4.68 8.88 -12.42
N SER A 185 -4.28 7.75 -13.00
CA SER A 185 -5.12 6.56 -12.99
C SER A 185 -5.12 5.91 -11.62
N ASP A 186 -6.21 5.19 -11.33
CA ASP A 186 -6.41 4.51 -10.05
C ASP A 186 -5.29 3.54 -9.69
N ARG A 187 -4.55 3.03 -10.68
CA ARG A 187 -3.54 2.00 -10.52
C ARG A 187 -2.38 2.23 -11.49
N ARG A 188 -1.15 2.25 -10.99
CA ARG A 188 0.06 2.39 -11.79
C ARG A 188 1.17 1.44 -11.32
N LEU A 189 1.87 0.84 -12.27
CA LEU A 189 3.09 0.09 -12.03
C LEU A 189 4.29 0.94 -12.43
N CYS A 190 5.31 0.96 -11.58
CA CYS A 190 6.62 1.49 -11.90
C CYS A 190 7.66 0.41 -11.59
N VAL A 191 8.66 0.24 -12.44
CA VAL A 191 9.87 -0.51 -12.08
C VAL A 191 11.06 0.36 -12.45
N TYR A 192 11.93 0.67 -11.50
CA TYR A 192 13.01 1.63 -11.69
C TYR A 192 14.23 1.28 -10.84
N ASP A 193 15.37 1.82 -11.24
CA ASP A 193 16.57 1.82 -10.42
C ASP A 193 16.37 2.76 -9.22
N LYS A 194 16.22 2.15 -8.05
CA LYS A 194 15.99 2.86 -6.79
C LYS A 194 17.27 3.52 -6.28
N ALA A 195 18.42 2.92 -6.52
CA ALA A 195 19.70 3.51 -6.15
C ALA A 195 19.91 4.82 -6.92
N ALA A 196 19.66 4.83 -8.23
CA ALA A 196 19.70 6.04 -9.04
C ALA A 196 18.65 7.09 -8.64
N GLU A 197 17.42 6.68 -8.27
CA GLU A 197 16.41 7.63 -7.78
C GLU A 197 16.81 8.26 -6.45
N VAL A 198 17.32 7.46 -5.50
CA VAL A 198 17.82 7.96 -4.22
C VAL A 198 19.00 8.88 -4.45
N LEU A 199 19.96 8.49 -5.29
CA LEU A 199 21.08 9.34 -5.71
C LEU A 199 20.58 10.69 -6.22
N HIS A 200 19.64 10.72 -7.17
CA HIS A 200 19.09 11.96 -7.70
C HIS A 200 18.42 12.82 -6.60
N ARG A 201 17.62 12.20 -5.73
CA ARG A 201 16.91 12.87 -4.65
C ARG A 201 17.85 13.46 -3.59
N GLU A 202 18.89 12.72 -3.21
CA GLU A 202 19.88 13.16 -2.22
C GLU A 202 20.88 14.16 -2.82
N LEU A 203 21.23 14.05 -4.10
CA LEU A 203 22.13 15.01 -4.75
C LEU A 203 21.46 16.36 -5.01
N GLY A 204 20.17 16.39 -5.37
CA GLY A 204 19.46 17.62 -5.75
C GLY A 204 19.61 18.78 -4.75
N PRO A 205 19.30 18.58 -3.46
CA PRO A 205 19.47 19.60 -2.41
C PRO A 205 20.93 19.99 -2.15
N HIS A 206 21.88 19.12 -2.51
CA HIS A 206 23.31 19.30 -2.27
C HIS A 206 24.06 19.80 -3.51
N ALA A 207 23.42 19.90 -4.68
CA ALA A 207 24.06 20.23 -5.95
C ALA A 207 24.88 21.53 -5.87
N ASN A 208 24.35 22.59 -5.23
CA ASN A 208 25.09 23.85 -5.06
C ASN A 208 26.30 23.72 -4.13
N ARG A 209 26.23 22.86 -3.10
CA ARG A 209 27.37 22.59 -2.20
C ARG A 209 28.43 21.76 -2.91
N ILE A 210 28.03 20.82 -3.75
CA ILE A 210 28.93 20.01 -4.58
C ILE A 210 29.61 20.89 -5.61
N LEU A 211 28.86 21.74 -6.32
CA LEU A 211 29.42 22.71 -7.27
C LEU A 211 30.40 23.67 -6.59
N ALA A 212 30.09 24.15 -5.38
CA ALA A 212 30.99 24.97 -4.59
C ALA A 212 32.23 24.19 -4.11
N ALA A 213 32.07 22.93 -3.72
CA ALA A 213 33.17 22.07 -3.31
C ALA A 213 34.10 21.71 -4.48
N LEU A 214 33.56 21.49 -5.69
CA LEU A 214 34.31 21.29 -6.93
C LEU A 214 35.14 22.53 -7.33
N ALA A 215 34.72 23.72 -6.89
CA ALA A 215 35.48 24.95 -7.03
C ALA A 215 36.50 25.18 -5.89
N SER A 216 36.66 24.20 -4.98
CA SER A 216 37.55 24.27 -3.82
C SER A 216 38.58 23.12 -3.83
N ASP A 217 39.54 23.22 -2.91
CA ASP A 217 40.54 22.20 -2.59
C ASP A 217 40.01 21.01 -1.77
N LYS A 218 38.72 21.01 -1.38
CA LYS A 218 38.09 19.97 -0.53
C LYS A 218 37.07 19.11 -1.25
N TRP A 219 37.11 19.09 -2.58
CA TRP A 219 36.15 18.38 -3.41
C TRP A 219 36.14 16.86 -3.14
N ASP A 220 37.31 16.29 -2.87
CA ASP A 220 37.54 14.87 -2.59
C ASP A 220 36.85 14.40 -1.30
N ILE A 221 36.84 15.23 -0.25
CA ILE A 221 36.16 14.95 1.02
C ILE A 221 34.64 14.92 0.84
N GLU A 222 34.07 15.90 0.11
CA GLU A 222 32.62 15.97 -0.11
C GLU A 222 32.15 14.87 -1.07
N VAL A 223 32.93 14.56 -2.11
CA VAL A 223 32.67 13.40 -2.99
C VAL A 223 32.82 12.08 -2.22
N GLY A 224 33.79 11.97 -1.31
CA GLY A 224 33.97 10.79 -0.45
C GLY A 224 32.76 10.53 0.45
N LYS A 225 32.25 11.57 1.14
CA LYS A 225 31.02 11.47 1.96
C LYS A 225 29.78 11.11 1.14
N LEU A 226 29.69 11.61 -0.09
CA LEU A 226 28.62 11.22 -1.00
C LEU A 226 28.78 9.76 -1.41
N ARG A 227 30.00 9.32 -1.78
CA ARG A 227 30.28 7.94 -2.15
C ARG A 227 29.92 6.96 -1.04
N GLU A 228 30.30 7.23 0.20
CA GLU A 228 29.92 6.40 1.36
C GLU A 228 28.39 6.37 1.59
N LYS A 229 27.69 7.48 1.40
CA LYS A 229 26.21 7.52 1.48
C LYS A 229 25.52 6.81 0.32
N LEU A 230 26.21 6.70 -0.81
CA LEU A 230 25.72 6.16 -2.07
C LEU A 230 26.23 4.75 -2.36
N GLU A 231 27.07 4.17 -1.48
CA GLU A 231 27.43 2.74 -1.42
C GLU A 231 26.23 1.85 -1.02
N ALA A 232 25.03 2.23 -1.43
CA ALA A 232 23.91 1.31 -1.45
C ALA A 232 24.14 0.32 -2.60
N ARG A 233 24.05 -0.97 -2.30
CA ARG A 233 23.99 -2.04 -3.32
C ARG A 233 22.94 -1.70 -4.38
N ASP A 234 23.13 -2.21 -5.59
CA ASP A 234 22.12 -2.14 -6.65
C ASP A 234 20.76 -2.51 -6.05
N ARG A 235 19.80 -1.60 -6.21
CA ARG A 235 18.43 -1.80 -5.75
C ARG A 235 17.50 -1.36 -6.84
N TRP A 236 16.78 -2.31 -7.40
CA TRP A 236 15.67 -2.05 -8.29
C TRP A 236 14.38 -2.13 -7.51
N ARG A 237 13.49 -1.17 -7.73
CA ARG A 237 12.19 -1.15 -7.07
C ARG A 237 11.10 -1.34 -8.10
N LEU A 238 10.32 -2.39 -7.87
CA LEU A 238 8.97 -2.46 -8.39
C LEU A 238 8.05 -1.76 -7.40
N GLU A 239 7.34 -0.73 -7.86
CA GLU A 239 6.38 0.02 -7.09
C GLU A 239 5.01 -0.04 -7.76
N VAL A 240 4.03 -0.54 -7.01
CA VAL A 240 2.62 -0.51 -7.37
C VAL A 240 1.98 0.63 -6.62
N ARG A 241 1.43 1.62 -7.34
CA ARG A 241 0.66 2.71 -6.76
C ARG A 241 -0.82 2.44 -7.00
N CYS A 242 -1.60 2.35 -5.92
CA CYS A 242 -3.04 2.20 -5.97
C CYS A 242 -3.73 3.40 -5.30
N GLU A 243 -4.54 4.11 -6.07
CA GLU A 243 -5.37 5.25 -5.70
C GLU A 243 -6.81 5.00 -6.23
N PRO A 244 -7.55 4.02 -5.68
CA PRO A 244 -8.85 3.64 -6.24
C PRO A 244 -9.83 4.84 -6.27
N LYS A 245 -10.67 4.91 -7.32
CA LYS A 245 -11.78 5.88 -7.41
C LYS A 245 -12.65 5.87 -6.16
N ASP A 246 -12.99 4.68 -5.70
CA ASP A 246 -13.80 4.47 -4.51
C ASP A 246 -12.93 4.00 -3.36
N ALA A 247 -13.12 4.60 -2.18
CA ALA A 247 -12.41 4.18 -0.98
C ALA A 247 -12.83 2.75 -0.59
N VAL A 248 -11.85 1.88 -0.36
CA VAL A 248 -12.09 0.44 -0.13
C VAL A 248 -11.92 0.10 1.36
N PRO A 249 -12.82 -0.67 1.98
CA PRO A 249 -12.64 -1.11 3.36
C PRO A 249 -11.29 -1.78 3.58
N ILE A 250 -10.62 -1.50 4.70
CA ILE A 250 -9.31 -2.10 4.97
C ILE A 250 -9.34 -3.63 5.02
N SER A 251 -10.46 -4.23 5.40
CA SER A 251 -10.69 -5.68 5.36
C SER A 251 -10.67 -6.26 3.95
N GLN A 252 -10.87 -5.44 2.92
CA GLN A 252 -10.90 -5.83 1.51
C GLN A 252 -9.67 -5.35 0.75
N ILE A 253 -8.66 -4.81 1.43
CA ILE A 253 -7.49 -4.20 0.77
C ILE A 253 -6.70 -5.19 -0.10
N GLY A 254 -6.75 -6.50 0.20
CA GLY A 254 -6.16 -7.55 -0.64
C GLY A 254 -6.74 -7.58 -2.07
N SER A 255 -7.95 -7.06 -2.27
CA SER A 255 -8.55 -6.88 -3.60
C SER A 255 -7.76 -5.92 -4.49
N PHE A 256 -6.89 -5.07 -3.93
CA PHE A 256 -6.05 -4.17 -4.72
C PHE A 256 -5.14 -4.94 -5.67
N ALA A 257 -4.74 -6.16 -5.31
CA ALA A 257 -3.94 -7.00 -6.18
C ALA A 257 -4.64 -7.38 -7.51
N SER A 258 -5.98 -7.38 -7.55
CA SER A 258 -6.76 -7.67 -8.77
C SER A 258 -6.50 -6.64 -9.89
N CYS A 259 -5.92 -5.48 -9.58
CA CYS A 259 -5.62 -4.49 -10.61
C CYS A 259 -4.60 -4.93 -11.65
N PHE A 260 -3.86 -6.00 -11.37
CA PHE A 260 -2.88 -6.62 -12.25
C PHE A 260 -3.43 -7.82 -13.02
N GLU A 261 -4.70 -8.16 -12.83
CA GLU A 261 -5.36 -9.13 -13.71
C GLU A 261 -5.29 -8.61 -15.16
N GLY A 262 -4.59 -9.38 -16.01
CA GLY A 262 -4.41 -9.09 -17.43
C GLY A 262 -3.13 -8.34 -17.83
N ILE A 263 -2.25 -7.96 -16.90
CA ILE A 263 -0.89 -7.51 -17.25
C ILE A 263 -0.01 -8.75 -17.42
N ARG A 264 0.60 -8.91 -18.60
CA ARG A 264 1.55 -10.00 -18.88
C ARG A 264 2.92 -9.40 -19.15
N LEU A 265 3.87 -9.70 -18.27
CA LEU A 265 5.28 -9.47 -18.55
C LEU A 265 5.81 -10.76 -19.19
N LEU A 266 6.54 -10.66 -20.30
CA LEU A 266 7.04 -11.81 -21.05
C LEU A 266 8.56 -11.85 -20.94
N HIS A 267 9.09 -12.97 -20.48
CA HIS A 267 10.53 -13.13 -20.38
C HIS A 267 11.10 -13.52 -21.76
N LEU A 268 12.08 -12.75 -22.25
CA LEU A 268 12.94 -13.19 -23.34
C LEU A 268 14.02 -14.07 -22.74
N PRO A 269 14.18 -15.31 -23.24
CA PRO A 269 15.30 -16.16 -22.84
C PRO A 269 16.63 -15.42 -23.01
N PRO A 270 17.58 -15.51 -22.05
CA PRO A 270 18.88 -14.83 -22.12
C PRO A 270 19.70 -15.22 -23.35
N ASP A 271 19.52 -16.46 -23.83
CA ASP A 271 20.15 -17.01 -25.03
C ASP A 271 19.44 -16.58 -26.33
N GLY A 272 18.28 -15.94 -26.22
CA GLY A 272 17.50 -15.38 -27.32
C GLY A 272 17.15 -16.39 -28.41
N ARG A 273 17.35 -17.71 -28.22
CA ARG A 273 17.48 -18.69 -29.32
C ARG A 273 16.36 -18.63 -30.37
N LEU A 274 15.14 -18.28 -29.96
CA LEU A 274 13.98 -18.17 -30.85
C LEU A 274 13.96 -16.88 -31.71
N LEU A 275 14.67 -15.82 -31.29
CA LEU A 275 14.75 -14.49 -31.90
C LEU A 275 16.19 -13.95 -32.02
N ASN A 276 17.22 -14.78 -31.85
CA ASN A 276 18.64 -14.38 -31.92
C ASN A 276 19.15 -14.37 -33.38
N THR A 277 18.38 -13.73 -34.25
CA THR A 277 18.76 -13.40 -35.62
C THR A 277 18.91 -11.89 -35.75
N SER A 278 19.55 -11.38 -36.81
CA SER A 278 19.64 -9.93 -37.02
C SER A 278 18.26 -9.26 -37.06
N LEU A 279 17.30 -9.87 -37.78
CA LEU A 279 15.91 -9.41 -37.80
C LEU A 279 15.23 -9.53 -36.43
N GLY A 280 15.50 -10.61 -35.70
CA GLY A 280 14.97 -10.83 -34.36
C GLY A 280 15.45 -9.80 -33.34
N ARG A 281 16.73 -9.42 -33.39
CA ARG A 281 17.30 -8.35 -32.56
C ARG A 281 16.70 -6.99 -32.89
N LEU A 282 16.52 -6.67 -34.18
CA LEU A 282 15.85 -5.43 -34.62
C LEU A 282 14.40 -5.38 -34.15
N PHE A 283 13.66 -6.49 -34.29
CA PHE A 283 12.30 -6.60 -33.77
C PHE A 283 12.26 -6.37 -32.26
N ILE A 284 13.15 -6.99 -31.48
CA ILE A 284 13.20 -6.82 -30.02
C ILE A 284 13.48 -5.35 -29.67
N ALA A 285 14.42 -4.69 -30.36
CA ALA A 285 14.71 -3.27 -30.16
C ALA A 285 13.48 -2.38 -30.45
N ASN A 286 12.77 -2.62 -31.55
CA ASN A 286 11.54 -1.90 -31.89
C ASN A 286 10.40 -2.20 -30.89
N ALA A 287 10.23 -3.46 -30.49
CA ALA A 287 9.21 -3.86 -29.53
C ALA A 287 9.44 -3.24 -28.15
N ARG A 288 10.71 -3.06 -27.78
CA ARG A 288 11.17 -2.39 -26.58
C ARG A 288 10.91 -0.88 -26.58
N ASN A 289 11.00 -0.24 -27.74
CA ASN A 289 10.80 1.20 -27.90
C ASN A 289 9.32 1.56 -28.11
N ASP A 290 8.67 0.88 -29.05
CA ASP A 290 7.34 1.25 -29.58
C ASP A 290 6.24 0.26 -29.19
N GLY A 291 6.60 -0.87 -28.56
CA GLY A 291 5.69 -1.92 -28.15
C GLY A 291 5.56 -3.05 -29.19
N ILE A 292 5.18 -4.25 -28.70
CA ILE A 292 5.09 -5.48 -29.51
C ILE A 292 4.15 -5.31 -30.71
N ALA A 293 2.99 -4.67 -30.54
CA ALA A 293 2.01 -4.52 -31.63
C ALA A 293 2.55 -3.69 -32.80
N VAL A 294 3.23 -2.57 -32.51
CA VAL A 294 3.84 -1.70 -33.52
C VAL A 294 5.02 -2.42 -34.18
N ALA A 295 5.87 -3.08 -33.39
CA ALA A 295 6.99 -3.85 -33.92
C ALA A 295 6.55 -5.01 -34.83
N LEU A 296 5.41 -5.66 -34.54
CA LEU A 296 4.84 -6.69 -35.41
C LEU A 296 4.32 -6.11 -36.73
N GLN A 297 3.75 -4.90 -36.71
CA GLN A 297 3.26 -4.22 -37.91
C GLN A 297 4.40 -3.80 -38.85
N ALA A 298 5.59 -3.54 -38.31
CA ALA A 298 6.79 -3.22 -39.09
C ALA A 298 7.40 -4.42 -39.86
N LEU A 299 6.92 -5.64 -39.59
CA LEU A 299 7.36 -6.86 -40.29
C LEU A 299 6.45 -7.17 -41.48
N ASP A 300 7.04 -7.82 -42.49
CA ASP A 300 6.31 -8.46 -43.59
C ASP A 300 5.40 -9.57 -43.06
N GLU A 301 4.39 -9.95 -43.87
CA GLU A 301 3.31 -10.82 -43.40
C GLU A 301 3.79 -12.18 -42.87
N LEU A 302 4.77 -12.80 -43.54
CA LEU A 302 5.32 -14.11 -43.13
C LEU A 302 6.08 -14.00 -41.79
N ASP A 303 6.93 -12.99 -41.65
CA ASP A 303 7.71 -12.77 -40.42
C ASP A 303 6.81 -12.33 -39.28
N ARG A 304 5.83 -11.46 -39.53
CA ARG A 304 4.81 -11.09 -38.54
C ARG A 304 4.11 -12.31 -37.97
N ARG A 305 3.66 -13.24 -38.81
CA ARG A 305 3.01 -14.49 -38.36
C ARG A 305 3.97 -15.40 -37.59
N ARG A 306 5.24 -15.49 -38.00
CA ARG A 306 6.26 -16.29 -37.32
C ARG A 306 6.58 -15.72 -35.94
N PHE A 307 6.85 -14.43 -35.87
CA PHE A 307 7.22 -13.74 -34.63
C PHE A 307 6.05 -13.71 -33.65
N ASN A 308 4.83 -13.45 -34.11
CA ASN A 308 3.64 -13.52 -33.27
C ASN A 308 3.45 -14.92 -32.65
N ARG A 309 3.73 -16.00 -33.40
CA ARG A 309 3.71 -17.37 -32.86
C ARG A 309 4.77 -17.60 -31.79
N VAL A 310 5.97 -17.06 -31.96
CA VAL A 310 7.04 -17.15 -30.95
C VAL A 310 6.66 -16.39 -29.68
N ILE A 311 6.18 -15.15 -29.82
CA ILE A 311 5.79 -14.29 -28.68
C ILE A 311 4.67 -14.95 -27.86
N ASN A 312 3.66 -15.52 -28.53
CA ASN A 312 2.55 -16.18 -27.84
C ASN A 312 2.95 -17.47 -27.10
N ARG A 313 4.16 -18.00 -27.36
CA ARG A 313 4.74 -19.16 -26.66
C ARG A 313 5.73 -18.77 -25.56
N LEU A 314 6.08 -17.49 -25.43
CA LEU A 314 6.93 -17.03 -24.34
C LEU A 314 6.20 -17.21 -23.02
N ASN A 315 6.95 -17.61 -21.99
CA ASN A 315 6.44 -17.73 -20.64
C ASN A 315 6.10 -16.34 -20.08
N ASP A 316 5.03 -16.30 -19.30
CA ASP A 316 4.80 -15.16 -18.44
C ASP A 316 5.90 -15.10 -17.38
N VAL A 317 6.30 -13.90 -17.05
CA VAL A 317 7.21 -13.59 -15.97
C VAL A 317 6.58 -14.02 -14.65
N GLU A 318 7.22 -14.95 -13.95
CA GLU A 318 6.72 -15.50 -12.69
C GLU A 318 6.90 -14.53 -11.51
N TRP A 319 7.93 -13.68 -11.56
CA TRP A 319 8.26 -12.72 -10.51
C TRP A 319 7.28 -11.54 -10.39
N PHE A 320 6.29 -11.47 -11.30
CA PHE A 320 5.24 -10.46 -11.23
C PHE A 320 3.89 -11.01 -11.69
N ASN A 321 3.02 -11.24 -10.72
CA ASN A 321 1.63 -11.60 -10.97
C ASN A 321 0.72 -11.09 -9.84
N SER A 322 -0.59 -11.13 -10.06
CA SER A 322 -1.58 -10.66 -9.10
C SER A 322 -1.57 -11.45 -7.79
N ASP A 323 -1.23 -12.74 -7.81
CA ASP A 323 -1.25 -13.57 -6.61
C ASP A 323 -0.05 -13.26 -5.69
N LEU A 324 1.16 -13.13 -6.27
CA LEU A 324 2.34 -12.69 -5.53
C LEU A 324 2.09 -11.34 -4.84
N LEU A 325 1.53 -10.37 -5.56
CA LEU A 325 1.21 -9.07 -4.98
C LEU A 325 0.14 -9.17 -3.89
N ARG A 326 -0.88 -10.02 -4.08
CA ARG A 326 -1.93 -10.26 -3.08
C ARG A 326 -1.33 -10.80 -1.79
N ASP A 327 -0.43 -11.76 -1.89
CA ASP A 327 0.27 -12.35 -0.74
C ASP A 327 1.17 -11.32 -0.06
N CYS A 328 1.89 -10.49 -0.84
CA CYS A 328 2.69 -9.39 -0.32
C CYS A 328 1.84 -8.39 0.49
N ILE A 329 0.72 -7.92 -0.08
CA ILE A 329 -0.22 -7.01 0.60
C ILE A 329 -0.72 -7.65 1.89
N ARG A 330 -1.16 -8.92 1.81
CA ARG A 330 -1.69 -9.67 2.96
C ARG A 330 -0.68 -9.76 4.09
N ARG A 331 0.57 -10.17 3.80
CA ARG A 331 1.64 -10.30 4.80
C ARG A 331 1.88 -9.00 5.55
N VAL A 332 1.89 -7.86 4.85
CA VAL A 332 2.11 -6.57 5.51
C VAL A 332 0.89 -6.14 6.33
N ILE A 333 -0.33 -6.33 5.81
CA ILE A 333 -1.56 -5.99 6.51
C ILE A 333 -1.76 -6.85 7.76
N ASP A 334 -1.41 -8.14 7.72
CA ASP A 334 -1.45 -9.02 8.88
C ASP A 334 -0.52 -8.51 10.00
N LYS A 335 0.66 -7.97 9.67
CA LYS A 335 1.54 -7.31 10.66
C LYS A 335 0.94 -6.02 11.23
N LEU A 336 0.15 -5.29 10.44
CA LEU A 336 -0.56 -4.08 10.88
C LEU A 336 -1.93 -4.37 11.52
N ALA A 337 -2.36 -5.64 11.57
CA ALA A 337 -3.65 -6.05 12.13
C ALA A 337 -3.93 -5.50 13.54
N PRO A 338 -2.96 -5.32 14.46
CA PRO A 338 -3.21 -4.71 15.77
C PRO A 338 -3.85 -3.31 15.73
N LEU A 339 -3.74 -2.60 14.60
CA LEU A 339 -4.37 -1.30 14.37
C LEU A 339 -5.85 -1.42 13.99
N PHE A 340 -6.19 -2.44 13.17
CA PHE A 340 -7.46 -2.52 12.45
C PHE A 340 -8.36 -3.67 12.92
N ALA A 341 -7.86 -4.56 13.78
CA ALA A 341 -8.62 -5.69 14.27
C ALA A 341 -9.89 -5.23 15.01
N PRO A 342 -11.07 -5.81 14.68
CA PRO A 342 -12.29 -5.49 15.40
C PRO A 342 -12.13 -5.86 16.89
N PRO A 343 -12.82 -5.17 17.81
CA PRO A 343 -12.81 -5.57 19.21
C PRO A 343 -13.28 -7.02 19.33
N MET A 344 -12.44 -7.89 19.89
CA MET A 344 -12.89 -9.21 20.32
C MET A 344 -14.02 -9.01 21.32
N ARG A 345 -15.23 -9.42 20.96
CA ARG A 345 -16.33 -9.55 21.92
C ARG A 345 -15.91 -10.61 22.93
N ARG A 346 -15.29 -10.20 24.04
CA ARG A 346 -15.36 -11.01 25.26
C ARG A 346 -16.78 -10.86 25.78
N LEU A 347 -17.64 -11.78 25.37
CA LEU A 347 -18.78 -12.13 26.20
C LEU A 347 -18.16 -12.87 27.39
N ASP A 348 -17.78 -12.15 28.44
CA ASP A 348 -17.74 -12.75 29.77
C ASP A 348 -19.19 -13.03 30.13
N VAL A 349 -19.68 -14.19 29.71
CA VAL A 349 -20.85 -14.80 30.33
C VAL A 349 -20.37 -15.13 31.73
N SER A 350 -20.62 -14.23 32.67
CA SER A 350 -20.69 -14.57 34.07
C SER A 350 -21.71 -15.70 34.17
N VAL A 351 -21.22 -16.93 34.23
CA VAL A 351 -21.98 -18.07 34.74
C VAL A 351 -22.26 -17.70 36.19
N VAL A 352 -23.38 -17.00 36.41
CA VAL A 352 -24.02 -16.96 37.72
C VAL A 352 -24.37 -18.41 37.99
N SER A 353 -23.54 -19.04 38.83
CA SER A 353 -23.79 -20.34 39.43
C SER A 353 -25.16 -20.30 40.09
N ALA A 354 -26.17 -20.84 39.41
CA ALA A 354 -27.47 -21.16 39.97
C ALA A 354 -27.53 -22.68 40.11
N ASN A 355 -26.79 -23.20 41.09
CA ASN A 355 -27.01 -24.53 41.65
C ASN A 355 -26.41 -24.59 43.05
N GLU A 356 -27.11 -24.01 44.03
CA GLU A 356 -27.20 -24.62 45.35
C GLU A 356 -28.65 -24.52 45.90
N PRO A 357 -29.16 -25.60 46.53
CA PRO A 357 -30.57 -25.74 46.86
C PRO A 357 -30.90 -25.11 48.23
N VAL A 358 -31.93 -24.26 48.24
CA VAL A 358 -32.49 -23.69 49.48
C VAL A 358 -33.20 -24.80 50.26
N LYS A 359 -32.64 -25.14 51.44
CA LYS A 359 -33.28 -26.01 52.44
C LYS A 359 -34.61 -25.40 52.89
N GLN A 360 -35.70 -26.15 52.67
CA GLN A 360 -37.01 -25.89 53.24
C GLN A 360 -36.92 -25.90 54.78
N ARG A 361 -37.38 -24.82 55.42
CA ARG A 361 -37.77 -24.80 56.84
C ARG A 361 -39.27 -24.52 56.89
N LEU A 362 -40.01 -25.53 57.35
CA LEU A 362 -41.45 -25.52 57.61
C LEU A 362 -41.85 -24.47 58.65
N MET A 363 -43.04 -23.87 58.46
CA MET A 363 -44.11 -23.56 59.45
C MET A 363 -45.07 -22.47 58.86
N PRO A 364 -46.31 -22.30 59.37
CA PRO A 364 -47.50 -23.08 59.02
C PRO A 364 -48.57 -22.23 58.30
N GLN A 365 -49.55 -22.92 57.71
CA GLN A 365 -50.71 -22.34 57.00
C GLN A 365 -51.65 -21.55 57.91
N ALA A 366 -52.26 -20.49 57.36
CA ALA A 366 -53.50 -19.89 57.83
C ALA A 366 -54.46 -19.65 56.63
N PRO A 367 -55.78 -19.67 56.84
CA PRO A 367 -56.73 -20.19 55.85
C PRO A 367 -57.48 -19.14 55.03
N ALA A 368 -58.05 -19.64 53.93
CA ALA A 368 -58.80 -18.94 52.90
C ALA A 368 -60.04 -18.16 53.36
N LYS A 369 -60.34 -17.05 52.67
CA LYS A 369 -61.69 -16.49 52.53
C LYS A 369 -61.96 -16.03 51.08
N LYS A 370 -63.00 -16.66 50.50
CA LYS A 370 -64.13 -16.14 49.68
C LYS A 370 -63.96 -14.83 48.89
N LYS A 371 -64.61 -14.56 47.75
CA LYS A 371 -65.46 -15.22 46.73
C LYS A 371 -65.96 -14.03 45.86
N ILE A 372 -66.44 -14.29 44.63
CA ILE A 372 -67.28 -13.40 43.77
C ILE A 372 -66.47 -12.33 43.00
N GLY A 373 -66.60 -12.12 41.69
CA GLY A 373 -67.44 -12.68 40.63
C GLY A 373 -67.45 -11.74 39.41
N ILE A 374 -67.79 -12.26 38.22
CA ILE A 374 -68.63 -11.61 37.15
C ILE A 374 -67.99 -10.41 36.40
N LEU A 375 -68.08 -10.16 35.09
CA LEU A 375 -68.54 -10.81 33.85
C LEU A 375 -67.92 -10.00 32.68
N ARG A 376 -67.63 -10.69 31.56
CA ARG A 376 -67.89 -10.34 30.14
C ARG A 376 -67.95 -8.86 29.67
N SER A 377 -67.28 -8.60 28.54
CA SER A 377 -67.86 -8.18 27.23
C SER A 377 -66.77 -7.48 26.39
N SER A 378 -66.23 -8.08 25.33
CA SER A 378 -66.65 -7.93 23.92
C SER A 378 -66.72 -6.47 23.43
N LEU A 379 -65.85 -6.08 22.48
CA LEU A 379 -66.21 -5.77 21.08
C LEU A 379 -65.15 -4.91 20.37
N LYS A 380 -64.71 -5.45 19.22
CA LYS A 380 -64.51 -4.84 17.91
C LYS A 380 -63.83 -3.46 17.76
N ARG A 381 -62.76 -3.51 16.95
CA ARG A 381 -62.21 -2.46 16.07
C ARG A 381 -63.30 -1.66 15.32
N PRO A 382 -62.97 -0.46 14.80
CA PRO A 382 -62.58 -0.42 13.39
C PRO A 382 -61.42 0.55 13.07
N ARG A 383 -60.81 0.29 11.90
CA ARG A 383 -59.93 1.17 11.12
C ARG A 383 -60.72 2.37 10.59
N ARG A 384 -60.10 3.55 10.45
CA ARG A 384 -59.78 4.19 9.13
C ARG A 384 -59.39 5.67 9.27
N PHE A 385 -58.36 6.02 8.47
CA PHE A 385 -58.05 7.27 7.75
C PHE A 385 -58.02 8.62 8.48
N GLY A 386 -56.83 9.24 8.39
CA GLY A 386 -56.56 10.65 8.14
C GLY A 386 -55.27 10.71 7.34
#